data_AF-A0A250VSX1-F1
#
_entry.id   AF-A0A250VSX1-F1
#
_cell.length_a   1.000
_cell.length_b   1.000
_cell.length_c   1.000
_cell.angle_alpha   90.00
_cell.angle_beta   90.00
_cell.angle_gamma   90.00
#
_symmetry.space_group_name_H-M   'P 1'
#
loop_
_entity.id
_entity.type
_entity.pdbx_description
1 polymer ?
#
loop_
_entity_poly.entity_id
_entity_poly.type
_entity_poly.pdbx_seq_one_letter_code
_entity_poly.pdbx_strand_id
1 'polypeptide(L)'
;MNEQPEDEPEPVTIEITIDASRAVDALQKAQASFMFAFHPDLREGTVRPDGIRLVHGRPMQCKDIPDEAFLDAVRRTPGTSSMNWRMRWNVHAVLEAQLGPIPENLLLAKARKLIASGKMGGCPCGCRGDWHLPDECDAMNCCHPE
;
A
#
# COMPACT_ATOMS: atom_id res chain seq x y z
N MET A 1 46.83 60.40 16.23
CA MET A 1 46.63 58.95 16.06
C MET A 1 45.47 58.57 16.95
N ASN A 2 44.31 58.31 16.35
CA ASN A 2 43.14 57.78 17.04
C ASN A 2 42.47 56.85 16.02
N GLU A 3 42.88 55.59 16.06
CA GLU A 3 42.31 54.51 15.26
C GLU A 3 41.01 54.09 15.94
N GLN A 4 39.88 54.24 15.25
CA GLN A 4 38.60 53.68 15.69
C GLN A 4 38.50 52.22 15.23
N PRO A 5 37.99 51.30 16.07
CA PRO A 5 37.93 49.88 15.76
C PRO A 5 36.82 49.58 14.75
N GLU A 6 37.12 48.65 13.84
CA GLU A 6 36.21 48.14 12.81
C GLU A 6 35.14 47.26 13.47
N ASP A 7 33.88 47.59 13.23
CA ASP A 7 32.69 46.93 13.75
C ASP A 7 32.46 45.63 12.95
N GLU A 8 32.87 44.47 13.48
CA GLU A 8 32.58 43.16 12.87
C GLU A 8 31.10 42.82 13.05
N PRO A 9 30.35 42.51 11.97
CA PRO A 9 28.92 42.21 12.08
C PRO A 9 28.70 40.86 12.75
N GLU A 10 27.97 40.85 13.87
CA GLU A 10 27.59 39.62 14.57
C GLU A 10 26.65 38.74 13.70
N PRO A 11 26.80 37.39 13.74
CA PRO A 11 26.02 36.49 12.92
C PRO A 11 24.55 36.45 13.37
N VAL A 12 23.65 36.81 12.46
CA VAL A 12 22.21 36.70 12.67
C VAL A 12 21.79 35.24 12.60
N THR A 13 21.33 34.69 13.73
CA THR A 13 20.77 33.34 13.79
C THR A 13 19.26 33.40 13.60
N ILE A 14 18.74 32.63 12.64
CA ILE A 14 17.30 32.53 12.36
C ILE A 14 16.81 31.17 12.85
N GLU A 15 15.91 31.17 13.85
CA GLU A 15 15.25 29.97 14.33
C GLU A 15 13.96 29.71 13.55
N ILE A 16 13.87 28.56 12.89
CA ILE A 16 12.68 28.13 12.14
C ILE A 16 11.97 27.05 12.96
N THR A 17 10.80 27.39 13.50
CA THR A 17 9.94 26.42 14.20
C THR A 17 9.01 25.75 13.19
N ILE A 18 9.20 24.45 12.98
CA ILE A 18 8.36 23.65 12.08
C ILE A 18 7.31 22.91 12.90
N ASP A 19 6.04 23.11 12.58
CA ASP A 19 4.93 22.33 13.13
C ASP A 19 4.96 20.91 12.53
N ALA A 20 5.24 19.92 13.36
CA ALA A 20 5.37 18.52 12.95
C ALA A 20 4.08 17.99 12.30
N SER A 21 2.90 18.45 12.70
CA SER A 21 1.63 17.99 12.13
C SER A 21 1.48 18.42 10.67
N ARG A 22 1.87 19.66 10.37
CA ARG A 22 1.85 20.21 9.00
C ARG A 22 2.93 19.59 8.12
N ALA A 23 4.07 19.22 8.69
CA ALA A 23 5.12 18.53 7.97
C ALA A 23 4.69 17.12 7.53
N VAL A 24 4.00 16.38 8.40
CA VAL A 24 3.46 15.05 8.09
C VAL A 24 2.38 15.14 7.00
N ASP A 25 1.47 16.11 7.09
CA ASP A 25 0.44 16.34 6.06
C ASP A 25 1.06 16.69 4.69
N ALA A 26 2.10 17.51 4.68
CA ALA A 26 2.82 17.88 3.46
C ALA A 26 3.53 16.67 2.83
N LEU A 27 4.16 15.82 3.65
CA LEU A 27 4.80 14.59 3.20
C LEU A 27 3.78 13.59 2.64
N GLN A 28 2.63 13.41 3.30
CA GLN A 28 1.56 12.54 2.80
C GLN A 28 0.99 13.04 1.46
N LYS A 29 0.79 14.36 1.33
CA LYS A 29 0.34 14.97 0.06
C LYS A 29 1.37 14.84 -1.06
N ALA A 30 2.66 15.00 -0.73
CA ALA A 30 3.75 14.84 -1.68
C ALA A 30 3.90 13.37 -2.13
N GLN A 31 3.81 12.41 -1.21
CA GLN A 31 3.80 10.98 -1.52
C GLN A 31 2.60 10.59 -2.39
N ALA A 32 1.40 11.07 -2.06
CA ALA A 32 0.22 10.83 -2.88
C ALA A 32 0.40 11.42 -4.31
N SER A 33 0.88 12.66 -4.42
CA SER A 33 1.15 13.30 -5.72
C SER A 33 2.21 12.57 -6.53
N PHE A 34 3.27 12.06 -5.88
CA PHE A 34 4.30 11.26 -6.55
C PHE A 34 3.74 9.92 -7.07
N MET A 35 2.88 9.27 -6.28
CA MET A 35 2.19 8.05 -6.69
C MET A 35 1.25 8.28 -7.89
N PHE A 36 0.61 9.46 -7.97
CA PHE A 36 -0.22 9.86 -9.13
C PHE A 36 0.61 10.24 -10.37
N ALA A 37 1.81 10.79 -10.18
CA ALA A 37 2.67 11.23 -11.30
C ALA A 37 3.39 10.06 -12.00
N PHE A 38 3.70 8.98 -11.27
CA PHE A 38 4.42 7.82 -11.83
C PHE A 38 3.49 6.74 -12.45
N HIS A 39 2.18 6.83 -12.23
CA HIS A 39 1.17 5.92 -12.82
C HIS A 39 -0.07 6.70 -13.30
N PRO A 40 -0.03 7.34 -14.49
CA PRO A 40 -1.15 8.13 -15.01
C PRO A 40 -2.42 7.29 -15.32
N ASP A 41 -2.30 5.97 -15.43
CA ASP A 41 -3.40 5.04 -15.78
C ASP A 41 -4.29 4.62 -14.60
N LEU A 42 -4.05 5.12 -13.38
CA LEU A 42 -4.92 4.84 -12.23
C LEU A 42 -6.17 5.74 -12.17
N ARG A 43 -6.42 6.57 -13.20
CA ARG A 43 -7.62 7.40 -13.28
C ARG A 43 -8.74 6.71 -14.07
N GLU A 44 -9.81 6.44 -13.33
CA GLU A 44 -11.14 6.05 -13.83
C GLU A 44 -11.18 4.69 -14.52
N GLY A 45 -11.30 3.64 -13.69
CA GLY A 45 -11.82 2.37 -14.17
C GLY A 45 -13.23 2.57 -14.69
N THR A 46 -13.39 2.62 -16.02
CA THR A 46 -14.71 2.58 -16.64
C THR A 46 -15.30 1.20 -16.36
N VAL A 47 -16.28 1.18 -15.47
CA VAL A 47 -17.07 -0.03 -15.22
C VAL A 47 -17.98 -0.19 -16.42
N ARG A 48 -17.83 -1.29 -17.17
CA ARG A 48 -18.75 -1.64 -18.25
C ARG A 48 -20.16 -1.82 -17.67
N PRO A 49 -21.22 -1.71 -18.49
CA PRO A 49 -22.60 -1.94 -18.04
C PRO A 49 -22.85 -3.36 -17.49
N ASP A 50 -21.96 -4.32 -17.77
CA ASP A 50 -21.96 -5.67 -17.20
C ASP A 50 -21.25 -5.76 -15.83
N GLY A 51 -20.82 -4.63 -15.26
CA GLY A 51 -20.11 -4.56 -13.99
C GLY A 51 -18.62 -4.88 -14.07
N ILE A 52 -18.07 -5.16 -15.27
CA ILE A 52 -16.66 -5.50 -15.44
C ILE A 52 -15.83 -4.23 -15.47
N ARG A 53 -14.86 -4.13 -14.55
CA ARG A 53 -13.87 -3.07 -14.56
C ARG A 53 -12.92 -3.19 -15.74
N LEU A 54 -12.70 -2.07 -16.42
CA LEU A 54 -11.69 -1.94 -17.47
C LEU A 54 -10.38 -1.36 -16.92
N VAL A 55 -9.27 -1.92 -17.40
CA VAL A 55 -7.91 -1.39 -17.21
C VAL A 55 -7.31 -1.27 -18.61
N HIS A 56 -6.95 -0.05 -19.03
CA HIS A 56 -6.53 0.28 -20.40
C HIS A 56 -7.49 -0.24 -21.51
N GLY A 57 -8.80 -0.12 -21.29
CA GLY A 57 -9.82 -0.50 -22.29
C GLY A 57 -10.09 -2.00 -22.44
N ARG A 58 -9.48 -2.87 -21.61
CA ARG A 58 -9.78 -4.32 -21.57
C ARG A 58 -10.25 -4.76 -20.18
N PRO A 59 -10.94 -5.91 -20.04
CA PRO A 59 -11.29 -6.46 -18.74
C PRO A 59 -10.07 -6.60 -17.83
N MET A 60 -10.24 -6.22 -16.58
CA MET A 60 -9.23 -6.38 -15.54
C MET A 60 -8.77 -7.83 -15.44
N GLN A 61 -7.47 -8.03 -15.32
CA GLN A 61 -6.84 -9.34 -15.15
C GLN A 61 -6.03 -9.37 -13.86
N CYS A 62 -5.71 -10.57 -13.36
CA CYS A 62 -4.92 -10.75 -12.14
C CYS A 62 -3.54 -10.05 -12.21
N LYS A 63 -2.93 -9.97 -13.40
CA LYS A 63 -1.64 -9.27 -13.60
C LYS A 63 -1.74 -7.74 -13.45
N ASP A 64 -2.95 -7.18 -13.51
CA ASP A 64 -3.18 -5.73 -13.41
C ASP A 64 -3.28 -5.29 -11.94
N ILE A 65 -3.41 -6.22 -10.99
CA ILE A 65 -3.27 -5.95 -9.56
C ILE A 65 -1.78 -5.98 -9.24
N PRO A 66 -1.13 -4.88 -8.81
CA PRO A 66 0.29 -4.91 -8.45
C PRO A 66 0.55 -5.81 -7.25
N ASP A 67 1.64 -6.59 -7.27
CA ASP A 67 2.05 -7.42 -6.13
C ASP A 67 2.22 -6.56 -4.86
N GLU A 68 2.91 -5.42 -4.99
CA GLU A 68 3.21 -4.53 -3.87
C GLU A 68 1.96 -3.91 -3.26
N ALA A 69 0.99 -3.48 -4.08
CA ALA A 69 -0.27 -2.96 -3.59
C ALA A 69 -1.05 -4.02 -2.78
N PHE A 70 -1.04 -5.28 -3.24
CA PHE A 70 -1.68 -6.37 -2.51
C PHE A 70 -0.99 -6.63 -1.17
N LEU A 71 0.34 -6.72 -1.16
CA LEU A 71 1.12 -6.96 0.06
C LEU A 71 1.01 -5.78 1.04
N ASP A 72 0.96 -4.54 0.53
CA ASP A 72 0.72 -3.35 1.33
C ASP A 72 -0.69 -3.36 1.96
N ALA A 73 -1.71 -3.79 1.21
CA ALA A 73 -3.06 -3.96 1.75
C ALA A 73 -3.11 -5.01 2.88
N VAL A 74 -2.38 -6.13 2.74
CA VAL A 74 -2.23 -7.13 3.81
C VAL A 74 -1.54 -6.52 5.03
N ARG A 75 -0.48 -5.73 4.84
CA ARG A 75 0.25 -5.06 5.93
C ARG A 75 -0.61 -4.05 6.70
N ARG A 76 -1.41 -3.26 5.98
CA ARG A 76 -2.31 -2.25 6.57
C ARG A 76 -3.54 -2.84 7.22
N THR A 77 -3.92 -4.05 6.82
CA THR A 77 -5.09 -4.71 7.37
C THR A 77 -4.77 -5.22 8.78
N PRO A 78 -5.54 -4.79 9.80
CA PRO A 78 -5.34 -5.28 11.16
C PRO A 78 -5.51 -6.79 11.21
N GLY A 79 -4.53 -7.47 11.81
CA GLY A 79 -4.60 -8.89 12.10
C GLY A 79 -5.69 -9.17 13.14
N THR A 80 -6.34 -10.32 13.00
CA THR A 80 -7.20 -10.88 14.04
C THR A 80 -6.43 -11.90 14.86
N SER A 81 -6.59 -11.85 16.18
CA SER A 81 -6.02 -12.80 17.13
C SER A 81 -4.49 -12.72 17.29
N SER A 82 -3.93 -13.58 18.14
CA SER A 82 -2.49 -13.68 18.47
C SER A 82 -1.57 -14.03 17.29
N MET A 83 -2.12 -14.42 16.13
CA MET A 83 -1.35 -14.90 14.97
C MET A 83 -1.33 -13.90 13.81
N ASN A 84 -1.81 -12.67 14.01
CA ASN A 84 -1.85 -11.60 13.01
C ASN A 84 -2.54 -11.97 11.69
N TRP A 85 -3.53 -12.87 11.66
CA TRP A 85 -4.17 -13.26 10.40
C TRP A 85 -5.11 -12.18 9.86
N ARG A 86 -5.10 -11.95 8.54
CA ARG A 86 -5.97 -10.97 7.89
C ARG A 86 -7.08 -11.65 7.11
N MET A 87 -8.30 -11.25 7.43
CA MET A 87 -9.50 -11.68 6.72
C MET A 87 -9.48 -11.20 5.28
N ARG A 88 -9.94 -12.06 4.36
CA ARG A 88 -10.08 -11.77 2.93
C ARG A 88 -10.84 -10.47 2.69
N TRP A 89 -12.02 -10.31 3.32
CA TRP A 89 -12.87 -9.14 3.11
C TRP A 89 -12.25 -7.84 3.64
N ASN A 90 -11.43 -7.90 4.69
CA ASN A 90 -10.73 -6.72 5.20
C ASN A 90 -9.61 -6.30 4.23
N VAL A 91 -8.80 -7.25 3.76
CA VAL A 91 -7.75 -6.96 2.77
C VAL A 91 -8.36 -6.49 1.46
N HIS A 92 -9.47 -7.09 1.04
CA HIS A 92 -10.20 -6.67 -0.15
C HIS A 92 -10.67 -5.21 -0.04
N ALA A 93 -11.30 -4.83 1.07
CA ALA A 93 -11.73 -3.45 1.29
C ALA A 93 -10.55 -2.44 1.28
N VAL A 94 -9.43 -2.79 1.91
CA VAL A 94 -8.22 -1.94 1.90
C VAL A 94 -7.64 -1.82 0.49
N LEU A 95 -7.59 -2.92 -0.26
CA LEU A 95 -7.07 -2.92 -1.63
C LEU A 95 -7.99 -2.15 -2.58
N GLU A 96 -9.31 -2.24 -2.41
CA GLU A 96 -10.28 -1.46 -3.18
C GLU A 96 -10.20 0.03 -2.86
N ALA A 97 -9.88 0.41 -1.62
CA ALA A 97 -9.65 1.82 -1.29
C ALA A 97 -8.42 2.38 -2.02
N GLN A 98 -7.43 1.55 -2.35
CA GLN A 98 -6.22 1.96 -3.07
C GLN A 98 -6.38 1.93 -4.58
N LEU A 99 -6.94 0.84 -5.10
CA LEU A 99 -6.99 0.58 -6.54
C LEU A 99 -8.36 0.86 -7.14
N GLY A 100 -9.42 1.05 -6.36
CA GLY A 100 -10.82 1.04 -6.80
C GLY A 100 -11.41 -0.38 -6.82
N PRO A 101 -12.67 -0.58 -7.27
CA PRO A 101 -13.36 -1.87 -7.21
C PRO A 101 -12.57 -3.02 -7.86
N ILE A 102 -12.51 -4.18 -7.20
CA ILE A 102 -11.78 -5.37 -7.67
C ILE A 102 -12.71 -6.59 -7.64
N PRO A 103 -12.87 -7.30 -8.77
CA PRO A 103 -13.59 -8.56 -8.79
C PRO A 103 -12.96 -9.61 -7.83
N GLU A 104 -13.80 -10.25 -7.02
CA GLU A 104 -13.35 -11.21 -5.99
C GLU A 104 -12.57 -12.40 -6.58
N ASN A 105 -12.95 -12.87 -7.77
CA ASN A 105 -12.23 -13.94 -8.47
C ASN A 105 -10.77 -13.54 -8.78
N LEU A 106 -10.53 -12.28 -9.13
CA LEU A 106 -9.18 -11.76 -9.39
C LEU A 106 -8.40 -11.57 -8.10
N LEU A 107 -9.05 -11.11 -7.02
CA LEU A 107 -8.45 -11.04 -5.68
C LEU A 107 -7.93 -12.42 -5.25
N LEU A 108 -8.76 -13.46 -5.35
CA LEU A 108 -8.39 -14.83 -5.00
C LEU A 108 -7.30 -15.40 -5.92
N ALA A 109 -7.41 -15.15 -7.24
CA ALA A 109 -6.36 -15.55 -8.18
C ALA A 109 -5.02 -14.90 -7.85
N LYS A 110 -5.04 -13.63 -7.41
CA LYS A 110 -3.84 -12.91 -6.99
C LYS A 110 -3.24 -13.47 -5.71
N ALA A 111 -4.08 -13.70 -4.68
CA ALA A 111 -3.65 -14.30 -3.42
C ALA A 111 -2.99 -15.67 -3.65
N ARG A 112 -3.60 -16.54 -4.47
CA ARG A 112 -3.02 -17.85 -4.85
C ARG A 112 -1.65 -17.72 -5.47
N LYS A 113 -1.50 -16.79 -6.42
CA LYS A 113 -0.20 -16.53 -7.08
C LYS A 113 0.85 -16.08 -6.06
N LEU A 114 0.51 -15.18 -5.16
CA LEU A 114 1.45 -14.67 -4.15
C LEU A 114 1.85 -15.74 -3.13
N ILE A 115 0.89 -16.58 -2.69
CA ILE A 115 1.14 -17.74 -1.82
C ILE A 115 2.05 -18.76 -2.52
N ALA A 116 1.74 -19.13 -3.76
CA ALA A 116 2.56 -20.07 -4.54
C ALA A 116 3.99 -19.55 -4.77
N SER A 117 4.18 -18.23 -4.79
CA SER A 117 5.50 -17.60 -4.90
C SER A 117 6.22 -17.37 -3.57
N GLY A 118 5.62 -17.74 -2.43
CA GLY A 118 6.18 -17.53 -1.09
C GLY A 118 6.22 -16.07 -0.62
N LYS A 119 5.50 -15.15 -1.30
CA LYS A 119 5.47 -13.72 -0.93
C LYS A 119 4.47 -13.41 0.18
N MET A 120 3.58 -14.34 0.49
CA MET A 120 2.63 -14.28 1.61
C MET A 120 2.21 -15.70 1.99
N GLY A 121 1.70 -15.89 3.20
CA GLY A 121 1.10 -17.15 3.65
C GLY A 121 -0.43 -17.06 3.79
N GLY A 122 -1.06 -18.19 4.12
CA GLY A 122 -2.48 -18.29 4.44
C GLY A 122 -3.29 -19.24 3.54
N CYS A 123 -4.62 -19.30 3.74
CA CYS A 123 -5.48 -20.20 2.94
C CYS A 123 -5.82 -19.63 1.55
N PRO A 124 -5.50 -20.35 0.44
CA PRO A 124 -5.92 -20.01 -0.92
C PRO A 124 -7.33 -20.49 -1.28
N CYS A 125 -7.96 -21.24 -0.38
CA CYS A 125 -9.21 -21.97 -0.57
C CYS A 125 -10.45 -21.06 -0.75
N GLY A 126 -10.31 -19.76 -0.45
CA GLY A 126 -11.38 -18.78 -0.64
C GLY A 126 -12.42 -18.72 0.47
N CYS A 127 -12.24 -19.44 1.58
CA CYS A 127 -13.19 -19.44 2.70
C CYS A 127 -13.20 -18.10 3.45
N ARG A 128 -12.21 -17.88 4.31
CA ARG A 128 -12.12 -16.75 5.24
C ARG A 128 -11.05 -15.75 4.83
N GLY A 129 -9.97 -16.26 4.23
CA GLY A 129 -8.71 -15.54 4.15
C GLY A 129 -8.10 -15.50 5.54
N ASP A 130 -6.95 -16.13 5.66
CA ASP A 130 -6.12 -16.12 6.86
C ASP A 130 -4.73 -15.69 6.41
N TRP A 131 -4.69 -14.55 5.71
CA TRP A 131 -3.50 -14.09 5.02
C TRP A 131 -2.56 -13.43 6.01
N HIS A 132 -1.27 -13.65 5.83
CA HIS A 132 -0.25 -13.00 6.64
C HIS A 132 1.03 -12.83 5.82
N LEU A 133 1.91 -11.94 6.28
CA LEU A 133 3.20 -11.74 5.64
C LEU A 133 4.13 -12.92 5.97
N PRO A 134 5.16 -13.19 5.14
CA PRO A 134 6.06 -14.32 5.35
C PRO A 134 6.80 -14.29 6.69
N ASP A 135 7.13 -13.09 7.17
CA ASP A 135 7.80 -12.84 8.45
C ASP A 135 6.93 -13.15 9.68
N GLU A 136 5.63 -13.29 9.50
CA GLU A 136 4.67 -13.63 10.56
C GLU A 136 4.22 -15.10 10.50
N CYS A 137 4.81 -15.90 9.61
CA CYS A 137 4.53 -17.34 9.52
C CYS A 137 5.18 -18.07 10.70
N ASP A 138 4.49 -18.14 11.84
CA ASP A 138 4.99 -18.81 13.05
C ASP A 138 4.70 -20.33 13.06
N ALA A 139 3.87 -20.80 12.12
CA ALA A 139 3.47 -22.19 12.01
C ALA A 139 4.19 -22.90 10.85
N MET A 140 4.88 -23.99 11.18
CA MET A 140 5.52 -24.95 10.26
C MET A 140 4.58 -25.47 9.14
N ASN A 141 3.26 -25.28 9.28
CA ASN A 141 2.22 -25.86 8.42
C ASN A 141 1.36 -24.84 7.64
N CYS A 142 1.53 -23.52 7.83
CA CYS A 142 0.66 -22.52 7.18
C CYS A 142 1.13 -22.10 5.77
N CYS A 143 2.39 -22.37 5.42
CA CYS A 143 3.06 -21.77 4.26
C CYS A 143 3.53 -22.78 3.19
N HIS A 144 3.14 -24.06 3.26
CA HIS A 144 3.53 -25.05 2.26
C HIS A 144 2.45 -25.27 1.21
N PRO A 145 2.60 -24.71 -0.01
CA PRO A 145 2.12 -25.43 -1.19
C PRO A 145 3.00 -26.67 -1.34
N GLU A 146 2.39 -27.87 -1.32
CA GLU A 146 3.04 -29.09 -1.81
C GLU A 146 3.42 -28.95 -3.29
#